data_AF-A0A0G1IW53-F1
#
_entry.id   AF-A0A0G1IW53-F1
#
_cell.length_a   1.000
_cell.length_b   1.000
_cell.length_c   1.000
_cell.angle_alpha   90.00
_cell.angle_beta   90.00
_cell.angle_gamma   90.00
#
_symmetry.space_group_name_H-M   'P 1'
#
loop_
_entity.id
_entity.type
_entity.pdbx_description
1 polymer ?
#
loop_
_entity_poly.entity_id
_entity_poly.type
_entity_poly.pdbx_seq_one_letter_code
_entity_poly.pdbx_strand_id
1 'polypeptide(L)' 'MDEARKGQIAVKVVKHMLREKEVAQPRSNFYQEISNLSKEIGVSTDEIVEFVDPIMREVIDETFVKR' A
#
# COMPACT_ATOMS: atom_id res chain seq x y z
N MET A 1 -21.70 2.67 9.78
CA MET A 1 -20.42 3.30 9.37
C MET A 1 -20.49 3.51 7.88
N ASP A 2 -20.30 4.74 7.43
CA ASP A 2 -20.36 5.08 6.00
C ASP A 2 -19.12 4.59 5.22
N GLU A 3 -19.23 4.59 3.89
CA GLU A 3 -18.18 4.13 2.98
C GLU A 3 -16.91 4.98 3.06
N ALA A 4 -17.04 6.30 3.27
CA ALA A 4 -15.89 7.18 3.45
C ALA A 4 -15.08 6.79 4.70
N ARG A 5 -15.78 6.45 5.79
CA ARG A 5 -15.15 6.01 7.03
C ARG A 5 -14.50 4.64 6.89
N LYS A 6 -15.10 3.72 6.13
CA LYS A 6 -14.47 2.42 5.79
C LYS A 6 -13.17 2.62 5.01
N GLY A 7 -13.17 3.51 4.01
CA GLY A 7 -11.98 3.84 3.23
C GLY A 7 -10.85 4.43 4.08
N GLN A 8 -11.17 5.37 4.98
CA GLN A 8 -10.19 5.93 5.93
C GLN A 8 -9.57 4.86 6.83
N ILE A 9 -10.37 3.90 7.30
CA ILE A 9 -9.88 2.80 8.13
C ILE A 9 -8.99 1.86 7.30
N ALA A 10 -9.39 1.51 6.09
CA ALA A 10 -8.61 0.66 5.19
C ALA A 10 -7.20 1.24 4.95
N VAL A 11 -7.09 2.54 4.65
CA VAL A 11 -5.80 3.21 4.47
C VAL A 11 -4.94 3.12 5.73
N LYS A 12 -5.51 3.34 6.92
CA LYS A 12 -4.76 3.24 8.19
C LYS A 12 -4.25 1.82 8.46
N VAL A 13 -5.06 0.80 8.18
CA VAL A 13 -4.66 -0.61 8.36
C VAL A 13 -3.52 -0.94 7.40
N VAL A 14 -3.65 -0.59 6.12
CA VAL A 14 -2.61 -0.83 5.11
C VAL A 14 -1.29 -0.17 5.52
N LYS A 15 -1.31 1.11 5.93
CA LYS A 15 -0.11 1.81 6.44
C LYS A 15 0.53 1.08 7.61
N HIS A 16 -0.26 0.62 8.58
CA HIS A 16 0.24 -0.11 9.74
C HIS A 16 0.92 -1.42 9.32
N MET A 17 0.27 -2.20 8.45
CA MET A 17 0.83 -3.45 7.93
C MET A 17 2.13 -3.24 7.14
N LEU A 18 2.23 -2.16 6.36
CA LEU A 18 3.45 -1.81 5.63
C LEU A 18 4.61 -1.43 6.55
N ARG A 19 4.33 -0.71 7.65
CA ARG A 19 5.33 -0.39 8.69
C ARG A 19 5.82 -1.64 9.40
N GLU A 20 4.93 -2.54 9.82
CA GLU A 20 5.31 -3.79 10.51
C GLU A 20 6.09 -4.76 9.63
N LYS A 21 5.81 -4.79 8.32
CA LYS A 21 6.47 -5.68 7.37
C LYS A 21 7.87 -5.21 6.94
N GLU A 22 8.43 -4.18 7.58
CA GLU A 22 9.70 -3.55 7.22
C GLU A 22 9.81 -3.31 5.70
N VAL A 23 8.73 -2.81 5.09
CA VAL A 23 8.70 -2.46 3.66
C VAL A 23 9.45 -1.14 3.43
N ALA A 24 10.66 -1.05 3.99
CA ALA A 24 11.64 -0.02 3.70
C ALA A 24 12.51 -0.40 2.49
N GLN A 25 12.37 -1.63 1.98
CA GLN A 25 13.06 -2.05 0.76
C GLN A 25 12.05 -2.25 -0.37
N PRO A 26 12.31 -1.67 -1.56
CA PRO A 26 11.61 -2.07 -2.77
C PRO A 26 11.91 -3.55 -2.97
N ARG A 27 10.97 -4.42 -2.61
CA ARG A 27 11.18 -5.84 -2.86
C ARG A 27 11.22 -6.01 -4.38
N SER A 28 12.21 -6.72 -4.90
CA SER A 28 12.41 -6.97 -6.33
C SER A 28 11.19 -7.64 -7.02
N ASN A 29 10.23 -8.12 -6.23
CA ASN A 29 9.00 -8.79 -6.64
C ASN A 29 7.71 -7.99 -6.35
N PHE A 30 7.77 -6.73 -5.88
CA PHE A 30 6.59 -5.93 -5.55
C PHE A 30 5.59 -5.84 -6.71
N TYR A 31 6.06 -5.52 -7.92
CA TYR A 31 5.20 -5.46 -9.12
C TYR A 31 4.54 -6.81 -9.44
N GLN A 32 5.21 -7.93 -9.16
CA GLN A 32 4.65 -9.25 -9.39
C GLN A 32 3.58 -9.60 -8.34
N GLU A 33 3.79 -9.21 -7.09
CA GLU A 33 2.79 -9.34 -6.01
C GLU A 33 1.53 -8.51 -6.35
N ILE A 34 1.70 -7.27 -6.82
CA ILE A 34 0.59 -6.42 -7.27
C ILE A 34 -0.13 -7.01 -8.49
N SER A 35 0.61 -7.57 -9.46
CA SER A 35 0.00 -8.21 -10.63
C SER A 35 -0.78 -9.49 -10.30
N ASN A 36 -0.35 -10.24 -9.28
CA ASN A 36 -1.11 -11.40 -8.81
C ASN A 36 -2.35 -10.95 -8.03
N LEU A 37 -2.20 -9.94 -7.18
CA LEU A 37 -3.30 -9.36 -6.42
C LEU A 37 -4.39 -8.79 -7.35
N SER A 38 -4.00 -8.10 -8.42
CA SER A 38 -4.93 -7.50 -9.41
C SER A 38 -5.86 -8.55 -10.02
N LYS A 39 -5.31 -9.72 -10.37
CA LYS A 39 -6.08 -10.86 -10.89
C LYS A 39 -7.03 -11.45 -9.84
N GLU A 40 -6.61 -11.49 -8.57
CA GLU A 40 -7.40 -12.08 -7.48
C GLU A 40 -8.60 -11.20 -7.10
N ILE A 41 -8.39 -9.88 -7.02
CA ILE A 41 -9.43 -8.95 -6.56
C ILE A 41 -10.25 -8.35 -7.70
N GLY A 42 -9.87 -8.60 -8.96
CA GLY A 42 -10.59 -8.12 -10.14
C GLY A 42 -10.46 -6.62 -10.38
N VAL A 43 -9.35 -6.02 -9.96
CA VAL A 43 -9.03 -4.59 -10.16
C VAL A 43 -7.82 -4.51 -11.07
N SER A 44 -7.70 -3.47 -11.90
CA SER A 44 -6.53 -3.34 -12.77
C SER A 44 -5.25 -3.13 -11.97
N THR A 45 -4.12 -3.60 -12.51
CA THR A 45 -2.80 -3.39 -11.89
C THR A 45 -2.53 -1.89 -11.71
N ASP A 46 -2.90 -1.07 -12.69
CA ASP A 46 -2.67 0.38 -12.68
C ASP A 46 -3.46 1.06 -11.55
N GLU A 47 -4.74 0.71 -11.37
CA GLU A 47 -5.55 1.25 -10.26
C GLU A 47 -4.98 0.88 -8.88
N ILE A 48 -4.45 -0.35 -8.72
CA ILE A 48 -3.82 -0.75 -7.46
C ILE A 48 -2.54 0.04 -7.23
N VAL A 49 -1.72 0.24 -8.27
CA VAL A 49 -0.50 1.04 -8.17
C VAL A 49 -0.84 2.48 -7.80
N GLU A 50 -1.82 3.10 -8.47
CA GLU A 50 -2.28 4.46 -8.15
C GLU A 50 -2.79 4.59 -6.71
N PHE A 51 -3.44 3.55 -6.19
CA PHE A 51 -3.89 3.51 -4.80
C PHE A 51 -2.74 3.34 -3.80
N VAL A 52 -1.78 2.46 -4.09
CA VAL A 52 -0.72 2.06 -3.15
C VAL A 52 0.48 3.02 -3.17
N ASP A 53 0.84 3.61 -4.31
CA ASP A 53 1.99 4.51 -4.45
C ASP A 53 2.00 5.68 -3.45
N PRO A 54 0.93 6.49 -3.28
CA PRO A 54 0.94 7.58 -2.31
C PRO A 54 1.07 7.06 -0.86
N ILE A 55 0.46 5.91 -0.55
CA ILE A 55 0.54 5.30 0.78
C ILE A 55 1.98 4.84 1.07
N MET A 56 2.62 4.21 0.09
CA MET A 56 4.01 3.75 0.20
C MET A 56 4.98 4.92 0.36
N ARG A 57 4.85 5.97 -0.45
CA ARG A 57 5.68 7.19 -0.33
C ARG A 57 5.57 7.81 1.05
N GLU A 58 4.36 7.99 1.57
CA GLU A 58 4.17 8.52 2.92
C GLU A 58 4.82 7.64 3.99
N VAL A 59 4.70 6.31 3.89
CA VAL A 59 5.34 5.38 4.84
C VAL A 59 6.86 5.44 4.75
N ILE A 60 7.44 5.53 3.54
CA ILE A 60 8.88 5.68 3.32
C ILE A 60 9.36 7.02 3.90
N ASP A 61 8.72 8.13 3.54
CA ASP A 61 9.06 9.47 4.03
C ASP A 61 9.03 9.51 5.56
N GLU A 62 7.97 9.00 6.20
CA GLU A 62 7.89 8.92 7.66
C GLU A 62 8.99 8.07 8.30
N THR A 63 9.43 7.01 7.62
CA THR A 63 10.44 6.06 8.12
C THR A 63 11.87 6.58 7.95
N PHE A 64 12.16 7.30 6.85
CA PHE A 64 13.50 7.78 6.52
C PHE A 64 13.76 9.24 6.91
N VAL A 65 12.74 10.11 6.99
CA VAL A 65 12.92 11.50 7.46
C VAL A 65 13.12 11.58 8.98
N LYS A 66 12.77 10.51 9.72
CA LYS A 66 12.97 10.41 11.18
C LYS A 66 14.31 9.77 11.60
N ARG A 67 15.23 9.51 10.66
CA ARG A 67 16.60 9.04 10.96
C ARG A 67 17.63 10.15 10.84
#